data_AF-A0A8T7D3W8-F1
#
_entry.id   AF-A0A8T7D3W8-F1
#
_cell.length_a   1.000
_cell.length_b   1.000
_cell.length_c   1.000
_cell.angle_alpha   90.00
_cell.angle_beta   90.00
_cell.angle_gamma   90.00
#
_symmetry.space_group_name_H-M   'P 1'
#
loop_
_entity.id
_entity.type
_entity.pdbx_description
1 polymer ?
#
loop_
_entity_poly.entity_id
_entity_poly.type
_entity_poly.pdbx_seq_one_letter_code
_entity_poly.pdbx_strand_id
1 'polypeptide(L)'
;MRTDAFSWLHLTDFHYGLRGQDCLWPTLRQPFLDSLDELHDHCGRWDAVLFTGDLVQSGKSGEFAEMQAEVLGRLWDKLKELGSGDAVLLAVPGNHDLFRREPKDEDNPALDTLLDKDGFARIADKFWTKSAGSYRHVINDAFAAYSEWWNDAPYRPSNLTGGALPGDFACTLDCGPRRIGVIGLNTTFLQLGEGDYKERLVWDARQIHTLCDNAGNGAVDDWVQHHDVCLLLTHQGPDWLTPEASKHGESEVAPAGRFAAHLFGHQHETDFTSTSKGVGSIVRHIQGGSVFGMEKFGEPPTLHRAHGYSVGRIEFGPAETTLRLWPRVATNKPNRWRFISDQENVELQADGGTAPEVIGPTRKTVASAIVKPTITTPAQSASPVAMPHSTLPARRSFFGRGKDLERITKWLLPEDRSWGLVIDGPGGIGKTALALEAAY
;
A
#
# COMPACT_ATOMS: atom_id res chain seq x y z
N MET A 1 -17.24 -10.29 21.67
CA MET A 1 -16.32 -10.83 22.69
C MET A 1 -14.96 -10.19 22.44
N ARG A 2 -14.22 -9.79 23.49
CA ARG A 2 -12.83 -9.33 23.32
C ARG A 2 -12.01 -10.52 22.81
N THR A 3 -11.40 -10.40 21.64
CA THR A 3 -10.62 -11.47 21.03
C THR A 3 -9.20 -11.46 21.58
N ASP A 4 -8.68 -12.63 21.95
CA ASP A 4 -7.25 -12.87 22.25
C ASP A 4 -6.50 -13.26 20.98
N ALA A 5 -6.93 -12.73 19.83
CA ALA A 5 -6.34 -13.00 18.54
C ALA A 5 -6.44 -11.79 17.63
N PHE A 6 -5.48 -11.68 16.71
CA PHE A 6 -5.49 -10.75 15.58
C PHE A 6 -5.40 -11.56 14.29
N SER A 7 -6.38 -11.39 13.39
CA SER A 7 -6.45 -12.13 12.13
C SER A 7 -6.50 -11.18 10.94
N TRP A 8 -5.90 -11.58 9.81
CA TRP A 8 -5.92 -10.77 8.59
C TRP A 8 -6.03 -11.60 7.32
N LEU A 9 -6.56 -10.97 6.26
CA LEU A 9 -6.38 -11.40 4.87
C LEU A 9 -5.14 -10.72 4.30
N HIS A 10 -4.24 -11.46 3.66
CA HIS A 10 -3.09 -10.92 2.93
C HIS A 10 -3.30 -11.10 1.42
N LEU A 11 -3.45 -9.96 0.74
CA LEU A 11 -3.67 -9.86 -0.70
C LEU A 11 -2.51 -9.10 -1.34
N THR A 12 -2.16 -9.46 -2.56
CA THR A 12 -1.09 -8.81 -3.32
C THR A 12 -1.25 -9.08 -4.82
N ASP A 13 -0.65 -8.24 -5.65
CA ASP A 13 -0.49 -8.49 -7.08
C ASP A 13 -1.82 -8.83 -7.76
N PHE A 14 -2.78 -7.92 -7.66
CA PHE A 14 -4.10 -8.05 -8.30
C PHE A 14 -4.09 -7.50 -9.73
N HIS A 15 -3.26 -6.51 -10.04
CA HIS A 15 -3.07 -6.00 -11.40
C HIS A 15 -4.39 -5.62 -12.09
N TYR A 16 -5.28 -4.92 -11.38
CA TYR A 16 -6.58 -4.52 -11.94
C TYR A 16 -6.39 -3.66 -13.20
N GLY A 17 -7.05 -4.03 -14.30
CA GLY A 17 -6.90 -3.38 -15.61
C GLY A 17 -5.93 -4.08 -16.57
N LEU A 18 -5.37 -5.23 -16.18
CA LEU A 18 -4.53 -6.04 -17.05
C LEU A 18 -5.30 -6.56 -18.29
N ARG A 19 -4.92 -6.04 -19.46
CA ARG A 19 -5.52 -6.40 -20.75
C ARG A 19 -5.28 -7.87 -21.11
N GLY A 20 -6.30 -8.49 -21.69
CA GLY A 20 -6.21 -9.88 -22.16
C GLY A 20 -6.58 -10.91 -21.08
N GLN A 21 -6.94 -10.46 -19.89
CA GLN A 21 -7.46 -11.28 -18.79
C GLN A 21 -8.78 -10.74 -18.22
N ASP A 22 -9.45 -9.86 -18.96
CA ASP A 22 -10.72 -9.21 -18.58
C ASP A 22 -11.82 -10.22 -18.18
N CYS A 23 -11.75 -11.45 -18.70
CA CYS A 23 -12.70 -12.53 -18.38
C CYS A 23 -12.33 -13.34 -17.13
N LEU A 24 -11.07 -13.29 -16.68
CA LEU A 24 -10.56 -14.16 -15.62
C LEU A 24 -11.01 -13.69 -14.23
N TRP A 25 -10.97 -12.38 -13.92
CA TRP A 25 -11.48 -11.90 -12.61
C TRP A 25 -12.99 -12.16 -12.44
N PRO A 26 -13.86 -11.84 -13.42
CA PRO A 26 -15.28 -12.23 -13.32
C PRO A 26 -15.50 -13.72 -13.08
N THR A 27 -14.59 -14.58 -13.56
CA THR A 27 -14.64 -16.03 -13.37
C THR A 27 -14.09 -16.47 -12.01
N LEU A 28 -13.00 -15.86 -11.53
CA LEU A 28 -12.35 -16.19 -10.25
C LEU A 28 -13.00 -15.52 -9.04
N ARG A 29 -13.75 -14.43 -9.24
CA ARG A 29 -14.33 -13.63 -8.16
C ARG A 29 -15.22 -14.45 -7.24
N GLN A 30 -16.23 -15.14 -7.79
CA GLN A 30 -17.12 -15.95 -6.94
C GLN A 30 -16.37 -17.10 -6.26
N PRO A 31 -15.52 -17.88 -6.97
CA PRO A 31 -14.63 -18.85 -6.32
C PRO A 31 -13.76 -18.30 -5.19
N PHE A 32 -13.24 -17.08 -5.34
CA PHE A 32 -12.48 -16.39 -4.30
C PHE A 32 -13.37 -16.08 -3.10
N LEU A 33 -14.52 -15.43 -3.31
CA LEU A 33 -15.46 -15.09 -2.23
C LEU A 33 -16.02 -16.33 -1.52
N ASP A 34 -16.33 -17.40 -2.26
CA ASP A 34 -16.78 -18.69 -1.70
C ASP A 34 -15.69 -19.30 -0.80
N SER A 35 -14.42 -19.18 -1.19
CA SER A 35 -13.32 -19.71 -0.38
C SER A 35 -13.10 -18.93 0.93
N LEU A 36 -13.55 -17.67 0.99
CA LEU A 36 -13.55 -16.91 2.24
C LEU A 36 -14.57 -17.48 3.23
N ASP A 37 -15.72 -17.98 2.77
CA ASP A 37 -16.68 -18.67 3.67
C ASP A 37 -16.02 -19.87 4.33
N GLU A 38 -15.40 -20.74 3.53
CA GLU A 38 -14.71 -21.95 4.02
C GLU A 38 -13.61 -21.60 5.02
N LEU A 39 -12.81 -20.57 4.75
CA LEU A 39 -11.73 -20.17 5.64
C LEU A 39 -12.23 -19.50 6.91
N HIS A 40 -13.32 -18.74 6.84
CA HIS A 40 -13.87 -18.08 8.01
C HIS A 40 -14.33 -19.11 9.06
N ASP A 41 -14.84 -20.28 8.64
CA ASP A 41 -15.18 -21.38 9.55
C ASP A 41 -13.97 -21.93 10.32
N HIS A 42 -12.78 -21.87 9.73
CA HIS A 42 -11.53 -22.36 10.34
C HIS A 42 -10.75 -21.27 11.09
N CYS A 43 -10.68 -20.07 10.52
CA CYS A 43 -9.82 -18.98 10.96
C CYS A 43 -10.57 -17.94 11.80
N GLY A 44 -11.91 -18.00 11.83
CA GLY A 44 -12.77 -17.01 12.44
C GLY A 44 -12.73 -15.65 11.73
N ARG A 45 -13.18 -14.63 12.46
CA ARG A 45 -13.24 -13.25 12.01
C ARG A 45 -11.87 -12.68 11.65
N TRP A 46 -11.84 -11.80 10.65
CA TRP A 46 -10.68 -10.99 10.28
C TRP A 46 -10.80 -9.56 10.81
N ASP A 47 -9.67 -9.01 11.25
CA ASP A 47 -9.54 -7.64 11.78
C ASP A 47 -8.89 -6.69 10.76
N ALA A 48 -8.17 -7.22 9.77
CA ALA A 48 -7.53 -6.43 8.73
C ALA A 48 -7.49 -7.14 7.37
N VAL A 49 -7.40 -6.34 6.32
CA VAL A 49 -6.98 -6.73 4.97
C VAL A 49 -5.67 -6.01 4.70
N LEU A 50 -4.58 -6.77 4.61
CA LEU A 50 -3.24 -6.28 4.28
C LEU A 50 -3.05 -6.42 2.77
N PHE A 51 -2.82 -5.31 2.08
CA PHE A 51 -2.61 -5.29 0.63
C PHE A 51 -1.17 -4.88 0.31
N THR A 52 -0.33 -5.82 -0.11
CA THR A 52 1.11 -5.58 -0.31
C THR A 52 1.46 -5.21 -1.74
N GLY A 53 0.75 -4.24 -2.31
CA GLY A 53 1.06 -3.64 -3.62
C GLY A 53 0.46 -4.33 -4.84
N ASP A 54 0.64 -3.66 -5.98
CA ASP A 54 0.14 -4.01 -7.31
C ASP A 54 -1.38 -4.22 -7.31
N LEU A 55 -2.09 -3.22 -6.79
CA LEU A 55 -3.54 -3.15 -6.80
C LEU A 55 -4.07 -3.02 -8.23
N VAL A 56 -3.44 -2.13 -9.00
CA VAL A 56 -3.80 -1.80 -10.38
C VAL A 56 -2.65 -2.14 -11.33
N GLN A 57 -2.92 -2.10 -12.64
CA GLN A 57 -1.94 -2.45 -13.67
C GLN A 57 -0.99 -1.31 -14.05
N SER A 58 -1.45 -0.05 -14.04
CA SER A 58 -0.70 1.06 -14.64
C SER A 58 -0.70 2.37 -13.85
N GLY A 59 -1.15 2.34 -12.60
CA GLY A 59 -1.17 3.50 -11.71
C GLY A 59 -2.12 4.61 -12.16
N LYS A 60 -3.09 4.32 -13.04
CA LYS A 60 -4.06 5.32 -13.50
C LYS A 60 -5.19 5.48 -12.49
N SER A 61 -5.63 6.71 -12.27
CA SER A 61 -6.73 7.02 -11.34
C SER A 61 -8.02 6.23 -11.64
N GLY A 62 -8.36 6.05 -12.91
CA GLY A 62 -9.51 5.24 -13.32
C GLY A 62 -9.43 3.78 -12.88
N GLU A 63 -8.24 3.18 -12.92
CA GLU A 63 -8.04 1.79 -12.48
C GLU A 63 -8.24 1.66 -10.97
N PHE A 64 -7.78 2.63 -10.17
CA PHE A 64 -8.01 2.63 -8.72
C PHE A 64 -9.49 2.77 -8.36
N ALA A 65 -10.21 3.66 -9.05
CA ALA A 65 -11.65 3.84 -8.83
C ALA A 65 -12.44 2.56 -9.12
N GLU A 66 -12.12 1.89 -10.22
CA GLU A 66 -12.76 0.61 -10.58
C GLU A 66 -12.32 -0.53 -9.66
N MET A 67 -11.04 -0.65 -9.31
CA MET A 67 -10.54 -1.64 -8.35
C MET A 67 -11.23 -1.49 -6.99
N GLN A 68 -11.41 -0.26 -6.52
CA GLN A 68 -12.15 0.04 -5.30
C GLN A 68 -13.60 -0.44 -5.37
N ALA A 69 -14.30 -0.19 -6.49
CA ALA A 69 -15.71 -0.55 -6.63
C ALA A 69 -15.92 -2.06 -6.86
N GLU A 70 -15.18 -2.64 -7.82
CA GLU A 70 -15.42 -3.98 -8.34
C GLU A 70 -14.69 -5.09 -7.58
N VAL A 71 -13.65 -4.75 -6.81
CA VAL A 71 -12.87 -5.70 -6.02
C VAL A 71 -13.08 -5.44 -4.53
N LEU A 72 -12.62 -4.30 -4.02
CA LEU A 72 -12.64 -4.03 -2.59
C LEU A 72 -14.06 -3.85 -2.06
N GLY A 73 -14.95 -3.15 -2.78
CA GLY A 73 -16.35 -3.00 -2.40
C GLY A 73 -17.04 -4.34 -2.18
N ARG A 74 -16.92 -5.25 -3.16
CA ARG A 74 -17.49 -6.60 -3.10
C ARG A 74 -16.83 -7.48 -2.04
N LEU A 75 -15.51 -7.37 -1.87
CA LEU A 75 -14.80 -8.05 -0.78
C LEU A 75 -15.38 -7.61 0.57
N TRP A 76 -15.54 -6.32 0.80
CA TRP A 76 -16.09 -5.85 2.08
C TRP A 76 -17.55 -6.21 2.29
N ASP A 77 -18.36 -6.28 1.23
CA ASP A 77 -19.73 -6.80 1.35
C ASP A 77 -19.70 -8.26 1.84
N LYS A 78 -18.81 -9.08 1.28
CA LYS A 78 -18.58 -10.45 1.78
C LYS A 78 -18.05 -10.49 3.22
N LEU A 79 -17.12 -9.62 3.58
CA LEU A 79 -16.61 -9.52 4.95
C LEU A 79 -17.72 -9.13 5.94
N LYS A 80 -18.64 -8.24 5.56
CA LYS A 80 -19.81 -7.88 6.39
C LYS A 80 -20.73 -9.08 6.60
N GLU A 81 -21.01 -9.86 5.57
CA GLU A 81 -21.79 -11.11 5.66
C GLU A 81 -21.16 -12.09 6.65
N LEU A 82 -19.82 -12.19 6.65
CA LEU A 82 -19.05 -13.07 7.53
C LEU A 82 -18.85 -12.50 8.95
N GLY A 83 -19.33 -11.28 9.25
CA GLY A 83 -19.12 -10.64 10.55
C GLY A 83 -17.72 -10.04 10.76
N SER A 84 -16.96 -9.86 9.67
CA SER A 84 -15.66 -9.17 9.58
C SER A 84 -15.77 -7.78 8.92
N GLY A 85 -16.97 -7.17 8.92
CA GLY A 85 -17.24 -5.92 8.21
C GLY A 85 -16.54 -4.68 8.77
N ASP A 86 -15.97 -4.76 9.97
CA ASP A 86 -15.15 -3.74 10.62
C ASP A 86 -13.64 -3.95 10.42
N ALA A 87 -13.25 -4.93 9.60
CA ALA A 87 -11.88 -5.09 9.17
C ALA A 87 -11.37 -3.82 8.46
N VAL A 88 -10.14 -3.43 8.77
CA VAL A 88 -9.49 -2.26 8.17
C VAL A 88 -8.64 -2.63 6.96
N LEU A 89 -8.54 -1.73 5.99
CA LEU A 89 -7.58 -1.85 4.88
C LEU A 89 -6.25 -1.24 5.29
N LEU A 90 -5.15 -1.95 5.07
CA LEU A 90 -3.78 -1.46 5.21
C LEU A 90 -3.01 -1.80 3.93
N ALA A 91 -2.74 -0.79 3.09
CA ALA A 91 -2.15 -0.98 1.77
C ALA A 91 -0.79 -0.27 1.65
N VAL A 92 0.18 -0.93 1.02
CA VAL A 92 1.40 -0.32 0.49
C VAL A 92 1.35 -0.38 -1.04
N PRO A 93 1.96 0.57 -1.77
CA PRO A 93 1.96 0.53 -3.23
C PRO A 93 2.98 -0.49 -3.75
N GLY A 94 2.69 -1.06 -4.91
CA GLY A 94 3.63 -1.84 -5.72
C GLY A 94 4.10 -1.10 -6.97
N ASN A 95 4.91 -1.76 -7.78
CA ASN A 95 5.50 -1.14 -8.96
C ASN A 95 4.52 -0.89 -10.10
N HIS A 96 3.34 -1.50 -10.10
CA HIS A 96 2.26 -1.20 -11.03
C HIS A 96 1.30 -0.11 -10.54
N ASP A 97 1.40 0.28 -9.27
CA ASP A 97 0.57 1.34 -8.68
C ASP A 97 1.11 2.75 -8.96
N LEU A 98 2.31 2.87 -9.55
CA LEU A 98 2.86 4.14 -10.01
C LEU A 98 2.56 4.37 -11.50
N PHE A 99 2.25 5.62 -11.84
CA PHE A 99 2.08 6.04 -13.21
C PHE A 99 3.44 6.30 -13.86
N ARG A 100 3.84 5.40 -14.76
CA ARG A 100 5.06 5.56 -15.59
C ARG A 100 4.75 6.50 -16.75
N ARG A 101 5.40 7.66 -16.76
CA ARG A 101 5.39 8.54 -17.93
C ARG A 101 6.40 8.03 -18.95
N GLU A 102 6.05 8.09 -20.23
CA GLU A 102 6.96 7.73 -21.32
C GLU A 102 8.20 8.65 -21.28
N PRO A 103 9.44 8.11 -21.17
CA PRO A 103 10.64 8.93 -21.05
C PRO A 103 10.88 9.89 -22.21
N LYS A 104 10.28 9.64 -23.38
CA LYS A 104 10.41 10.49 -24.57
C LYS A 104 9.59 11.77 -24.48
N ASP A 105 8.64 11.84 -23.56
CA ASP A 105 7.70 12.94 -23.44
C ASP A 105 8.12 14.01 -22.42
N GLU A 106 9.21 13.79 -21.66
CA GLU A 106 9.66 14.70 -20.60
C GLU A 106 11.15 15.05 -20.66
N ASP A 107 11.45 16.35 -20.71
CA ASP A 107 12.78 16.90 -20.41
C ASP A 107 12.88 17.14 -18.89
N ASN A 108 13.19 16.08 -18.13
CA ASN A 108 13.26 16.12 -16.66
C ASN A 108 14.57 15.52 -16.12
N PRO A 109 15.59 16.36 -15.85
CA PRO A 109 16.89 15.90 -15.35
C PRO A 109 16.82 15.15 -14.01
N ALA A 110 15.80 15.42 -13.19
CA ALA A 110 15.61 14.71 -11.94
C ALA A 110 15.16 13.27 -12.17
N LEU A 111 14.26 13.05 -13.13
CA LEU A 111 13.84 11.72 -13.57
C LEU A 111 15.00 10.97 -14.23
N ASP A 112 15.75 11.62 -15.13
CA ASP A 112 16.92 11.01 -15.78
C ASP A 112 17.93 10.49 -14.75
N THR A 113 18.20 11.28 -13.71
CA THR A 113 19.10 10.87 -12.63
C THR A 113 18.55 9.70 -11.82
N LEU A 114 17.23 9.64 -11.61
CA LEU A 114 16.60 8.54 -10.86
C LEU A 114 16.54 7.23 -11.66
N LEU A 115 16.44 7.32 -12.98
CA LEU A 115 16.46 6.18 -13.90
C LEU A 115 17.87 5.66 -14.18
N ASP A 116 18.89 6.50 -14.02
CA ASP A 116 20.28 6.09 -14.20
C ASP A 116 20.69 5.02 -13.20
N LYS A 117 21.48 4.06 -13.69
CA LYS A 117 22.06 3.02 -12.83
C LYS A 117 22.96 3.69 -11.78
N ASP A 118 22.72 3.37 -10.51
CA ASP A 118 23.39 3.96 -9.34
C ASP A 118 23.13 5.47 -9.15
N GLY A 119 22.20 6.05 -9.92
CA GLY A 119 21.87 7.47 -9.86
C GLY A 119 21.34 7.90 -8.49
N PHE A 120 20.51 7.06 -7.88
CA PHE A 120 20.00 7.29 -6.52
C PHE A 120 21.12 7.39 -5.49
N ALA A 121 22.15 6.53 -5.55
CA ALA A 121 23.26 6.54 -4.59
C ALA A 121 23.98 7.90 -4.55
N ARG A 122 24.10 8.57 -5.70
CA ARG A 122 24.74 9.90 -5.81
C ARG A 122 23.90 11.03 -5.23
N ILE A 123 22.57 10.82 -5.13
CA ILE A 123 21.62 11.85 -4.70
C ILE A 123 20.89 11.51 -3.40
N ALA A 124 21.18 10.36 -2.78
CA ALA A 124 20.46 9.84 -1.62
C ALA A 124 20.38 10.87 -0.48
N ASP A 125 21.51 11.46 -0.08
CA ASP A 125 21.51 12.48 0.98
C ASP A 125 20.59 13.66 0.63
N LYS A 126 20.68 14.18 -0.60
CA LYS A 126 19.81 15.25 -1.08
C LYS A 126 18.34 14.83 -1.16
N PHE A 127 18.05 13.59 -1.53
CA PHE A 127 16.69 13.03 -1.61
C PHE A 127 16.02 12.96 -0.25
N TRP A 128 16.75 12.52 0.76
CA TRP A 128 16.23 12.35 2.11
C TRP A 128 16.18 13.66 2.91
N THR A 129 17.15 14.57 2.72
CA THR A 129 17.19 15.85 3.44
C THR A 129 16.27 16.92 2.86
N LYS A 130 15.97 16.86 1.55
CA LYS A 130 15.10 17.84 0.87
C LYS A 130 13.76 17.21 0.53
N SER A 131 12.83 17.19 1.50
CA SER A 131 11.46 16.66 1.33
C SER A 131 10.67 17.33 0.19
N ALA A 132 10.95 18.59 -0.12
CA ALA A 132 10.39 19.33 -1.25
C ALA A 132 11.36 19.45 -2.45
N GLY A 133 12.38 18.58 -2.55
CA GLY A 133 13.34 18.57 -3.65
C GLY A 133 12.75 18.05 -4.96
N SER A 134 13.43 18.30 -6.09
CA SER A 134 12.99 17.85 -7.41
C SER A 134 12.83 16.32 -7.51
N TYR A 135 13.74 15.55 -6.91
CA TYR A 135 13.64 14.09 -6.89
C TYR A 135 12.40 13.60 -6.11
N ARG A 136 12.04 14.28 -5.00
CA ARG A 136 10.82 13.96 -4.24
C ARG A 136 9.56 14.27 -5.03
N HIS A 137 9.56 15.36 -5.81
CA HIS A 137 8.45 15.68 -6.69
C HIS A 137 8.23 14.60 -7.75
N VAL A 138 9.30 14.08 -8.37
CA VAL A 138 9.17 12.97 -9.34
C VAL A 138 8.48 11.75 -8.71
N ILE A 139 8.89 11.36 -7.49
CA ILE A 139 8.26 10.24 -6.78
C ILE A 139 6.80 10.55 -6.46
N ASN A 140 6.52 11.71 -5.86
CA ASN A 140 5.15 12.09 -5.49
C ASN A 140 4.21 12.16 -6.70
N ASP A 141 4.70 12.68 -7.84
CA ASP A 141 3.95 12.77 -9.08
C ASP A 141 3.65 11.38 -9.67
N ALA A 142 4.60 10.45 -9.58
CA ALA A 142 4.41 9.07 -10.04
C ALA A 142 3.36 8.30 -9.21
N PHE A 143 3.31 8.53 -7.90
CA PHE A 143 2.34 7.91 -6.98
C PHE A 143 1.11 8.79 -6.68
N ALA A 144 0.87 9.85 -7.46
CA ALA A 144 -0.21 10.80 -7.17
C ALA A 144 -1.59 10.13 -7.15
N ALA A 145 -1.87 9.27 -8.15
CA ALA A 145 -3.14 8.56 -8.24
C ALA A 145 -3.33 7.55 -7.09
N TYR A 146 -2.29 6.80 -6.74
CA TYR A 146 -2.30 5.93 -5.57
C TYR A 146 -2.56 6.71 -4.28
N SER A 147 -1.89 7.85 -4.11
CA SER A 147 -2.00 8.68 -2.89
C SER A 147 -3.39 9.29 -2.75
N GLU A 148 -3.98 9.77 -3.86
CA GLU A 148 -5.35 10.28 -3.92
C GLU A 148 -6.34 9.20 -3.51
N TRP A 149 -6.28 8.02 -4.14
CA TRP A 149 -7.13 6.89 -3.78
C TRP A 149 -6.94 6.47 -2.31
N TRP A 150 -5.69 6.34 -1.86
CA TRP A 150 -5.38 5.84 -0.53
C TRP A 150 -5.91 6.77 0.56
N ASN A 151 -5.78 8.08 0.39
CA ASN A 151 -6.25 9.06 1.38
C ASN A 151 -7.77 8.98 1.62
N ASP A 152 -8.54 8.66 0.57
CA ASP A 152 -10.01 8.61 0.60
C ASP A 152 -10.58 7.18 0.67
N ALA A 153 -9.74 6.16 0.80
CA ALA A 153 -10.17 4.76 0.81
C ALA A 153 -11.15 4.47 1.98
N PRO A 154 -12.37 3.94 1.72
CA PRO A 154 -13.44 3.84 2.72
C PRO A 154 -13.12 3.06 4.00
N TYR A 155 -12.19 2.11 3.92
CA TYR A 155 -11.82 1.21 5.03
C TYR A 155 -10.41 1.47 5.58
N ARG A 156 -9.77 2.56 5.14
CA ARG A 156 -8.48 3.00 5.69
C ARG A 156 -8.68 3.50 7.13
N PRO A 157 -7.84 3.08 8.10
CA PRO A 157 -7.90 3.59 9.45
C PRO A 157 -7.72 5.11 9.50
N SER A 158 -8.60 5.78 10.25
CA SER A 158 -8.52 7.24 10.44
C SER A 158 -7.29 7.68 11.25
N ASN A 159 -6.73 6.79 12.08
CA ASN A 159 -5.58 7.02 12.95
C ASN A 159 -4.24 6.61 12.31
N LEU A 160 -4.18 6.51 10.98
CA LEU A 160 -2.97 6.16 10.26
C LEU A 160 -2.02 7.36 10.14
N THR A 161 -0.74 7.13 10.45
CA THR A 161 0.32 8.12 10.35
C THR A 161 1.09 7.94 9.04
N GLY A 162 1.20 8.99 8.23
CA GLY A 162 1.98 8.99 6.98
C GLY A 162 3.48 9.22 7.20
N GLY A 163 4.29 8.73 6.26
CA GLY A 163 5.75 8.79 6.33
C GLY A 163 6.40 9.72 5.32
N ALA A 164 7.66 9.41 4.98
CA ALA A 164 8.47 10.23 4.09
C ALA A 164 8.10 10.03 2.61
N LEU A 165 7.68 8.82 2.22
CA LEU A 165 7.31 8.46 0.85
C LEU A 165 5.80 8.25 0.71
N PRO A 166 5.24 8.42 -0.51
CA PRO A 166 3.88 8.01 -0.81
C PRO A 166 3.63 6.56 -0.41
N GLY A 167 2.57 6.31 0.37
CA GLY A 167 2.23 4.97 0.86
C GLY A 167 3.02 4.48 2.08
N ASP A 168 4.04 5.20 2.55
CA ASP A 168 4.62 4.90 3.87
C ASP A 168 3.56 5.15 4.95
N PHE A 169 3.40 4.21 5.87
CA PHE A 169 2.51 4.38 7.01
C PHE A 169 2.93 3.65 8.29
N ALA A 170 2.46 4.17 9.42
CA ALA A 170 2.41 3.47 10.70
C ALA A 170 0.98 3.53 11.25
N CYS A 171 0.51 2.40 11.75
CA CYS A 171 -0.84 2.25 12.30
C CYS A 171 -0.80 1.41 13.57
N THR A 172 -1.59 1.81 14.56
CA THR A 172 -1.89 1.00 15.74
C THR A 172 -3.33 0.51 15.66
N LEU A 173 -3.53 -0.80 15.71
CA LEU A 173 -4.84 -1.44 15.78
C LEU A 173 -5.07 -1.96 17.20
N ASP A 174 -6.21 -1.61 17.79
CA ASP A 174 -6.61 -2.13 19.10
C ASP A 174 -7.52 -3.36 18.91
N CYS A 175 -7.00 -4.54 19.25
CA CYS A 175 -7.69 -5.83 19.16
C CYS A 175 -8.04 -6.31 20.56
N GLY A 176 -9.20 -5.89 21.07
CA GLY A 176 -9.58 -6.14 22.46
C GLY A 176 -8.62 -5.46 23.44
N PRO A 177 -7.88 -6.19 24.29
CA PRO A 177 -6.86 -5.62 25.17
C PRO A 177 -5.47 -5.54 24.52
N ARG A 178 -5.31 -6.02 23.27
CA ARG A 178 -4.03 -6.10 22.56
C ARG A 178 -3.85 -4.92 21.62
N ARG A 179 -2.61 -4.50 21.43
CA ARG A 179 -2.23 -3.46 20.47
C ARG A 179 -1.31 -4.04 19.40
N ILE A 180 -1.74 -3.95 18.15
CA ILE A 180 -0.99 -4.44 17.00
C ILE A 180 -0.41 -3.25 16.26
N GLY A 181 0.91 -3.23 16.12
CA GLY A 181 1.61 -2.24 15.30
C GLY A 181 1.73 -2.74 13.88
N VAL A 182 1.40 -1.91 12.89
CA VAL A 182 1.66 -2.22 11.48
C VAL A 182 2.41 -1.05 10.84
N ILE A 183 3.54 -1.36 10.23
CA ILE A 183 4.33 -0.41 9.44
C ILE A 183 4.29 -0.86 7.99
N GLY A 184 3.91 0.04 7.08
CA GLY A 184 4.04 -0.14 5.65
C GLY A 184 5.12 0.77 5.09
N LEU A 185 6.05 0.23 4.30
CA LEU A 185 7.10 0.98 3.63
C LEU A 185 6.97 0.84 2.12
N ASN A 186 7.04 1.96 1.41
CA ASN A 186 7.15 1.97 -0.04
C ASN A 186 8.58 1.58 -0.44
N THR A 187 8.78 0.33 -0.86
CA THR A 187 10.05 -0.20 -1.42
C THR A 187 10.16 -0.01 -2.94
N THR A 188 9.04 0.34 -3.59
CA THR A 188 8.92 0.44 -5.04
C THR A 188 9.26 1.84 -5.58
N PHE A 189 9.54 2.82 -4.72
CA PHE A 189 9.63 4.22 -5.13
C PHE A 189 10.70 4.53 -6.18
N LEU A 190 11.71 3.65 -6.36
CA LEU A 190 12.73 3.79 -7.40
C LEU A 190 12.41 3.09 -8.73
N GLN A 191 11.34 2.29 -8.79
CA GLN A 191 10.98 1.51 -9.98
C GLN A 191 10.18 2.33 -11.01
N LEU A 192 10.69 3.51 -11.35
CA LEU A 192 10.06 4.51 -12.21
C LEU A 192 10.05 4.13 -13.69
N GLY A 193 10.97 3.25 -14.11
CA GLY A 193 11.06 2.74 -15.47
C GLY A 193 10.57 1.29 -15.60
N GLU A 194 10.59 0.78 -16.82
CA GLU A 194 10.47 -0.65 -17.09
C GLU A 194 11.81 -1.37 -16.84
N GLY A 195 11.77 -2.70 -16.80
CA GLY A 195 12.94 -3.55 -16.68
C GLY A 195 13.11 -4.19 -15.30
N ASP A 196 14.24 -4.88 -15.13
CA ASP A 196 14.56 -5.62 -13.93
C ASP A 196 15.28 -4.74 -12.90
N TYR A 197 14.70 -4.67 -11.70
CA TYR A 197 15.19 -3.92 -10.55
C TYR A 197 15.65 -4.83 -9.41
N LYS A 198 15.78 -6.13 -9.64
CA LYS A 198 16.35 -7.05 -8.66
C LYS A 198 17.74 -6.57 -8.23
N GLU A 199 17.96 -6.53 -6.93
CA GLU A 199 19.16 -5.98 -6.27
C GLU A 199 19.45 -4.49 -6.58
N ARG A 200 18.43 -3.70 -6.95
CA ARG A 200 18.58 -2.26 -7.28
C ARG A 200 17.71 -1.34 -6.43
N LEU A 201 16.73 -1.89 -5.72
CA LEU A 201 15.85 -1.09 -4.88
C LEU A 201 16.52 -0.77 -3.55
N VAL A 202 15.96 0.20 -2.84
CA VAL A 202 16.44 0.59 -1.53
C VAL A 202 15.26 0.81 -0.59
N TRP A 203 15.53 0.61 0.69
CA TRP A 203 14.77 1.19 1.77
C TRP A 203 15.75 1.94 2.68
N ASP A 204 15.24 2.78 3.57
CA ASP A 204 16.10 3.56 4.46
C ASP A 204 15.48 3.69 5.85
N ALA A 205 16.34 3.69 6.88
CA ALA A 205 15.92 3.88 8.28
C ALA A 205 15.16 5.19 8.48
N ARG A 206 15.45 6.20 7.66
CA ARG A 206 14.72 7.48 7.66
C ARG A 206 13.23 7.32 7.37
N GLN A 207 12.79 6.31 6.62
CA GLN A 207 11.36 6.05 6.42
C GLN A 207 10.69 5.68 7.74
N ILE A 208 11.22 4.66 8.43
CA ILE A 208 10.65 4.17 9.68
C ILE A 208 10.81 5.17 10.83
N HIS A 209 11.94 5.89 10.90
CA HIS A 209 12.13 6.96 11.89
C HIS A 209 11.08 8.06 11.73
N THR A 210 10.86 8.54 10.50
CA THR A 210 9.85 9.57 10.21
C THR A 210 8.45 9.11 10.64
N LEU A 211 8.13 7.84 10.40
CA LEU A 211 6.84 7.27 10.80
C LEU A 211 6.64 7.23 12.31
N CYS A 212 7.63 6.72 13.05
CA CYS A 212 7.55 6.61 14.51
C CYS A 212 7.57 7.98 15.20
N ASP A 213 8.35 8.92 14.68
CA ASP A 213 8.37 10.32 15.13
C ASP A 213 6.98 10.97 14.93
N ASN A 214 6.40 10.85 13.73
CA ASN A 214 5.09 11.39 13.42
C ASN A 214 3.96 10.74 14.23
N ALA A 215 4.10 9.46 14.58
CA ALA A 215 3.11 8.72 15.36
C ALA A 215 3.10 9.10 16.86
N GLY A 216 3.96 10.04 17.26
CA GLY A 216 3.95 10.66 18.59
C GLY A 216 4.75 9.93 19.67
N ASN A 217 5.63 8.99 19.30
CA ASN A 217 6.31 8.10 20.26
C ASN A 217 7.85 8.09 20.18
N GLY A 218 8.49 9.06 19.55
CA GLY A 218 9.95 9.11 19.52
C GLY A 218 10.57 7.96 18.72
N ALA A 219 11.66 7.38 19.24
CA ALA A 219 12.45 6.40 18.50
C ALA A 219 11.64 5.13 18.13
N VAL A 220 12.07 4.44 17.07
CA VAL A 220 11.41 3.21 16.58
C VAL A 220 11.23 2.16 17.68
N ASP A 221 12.23 2.01 18.54
CA ASP A 221 12.21 1.01 19.60
C ASP A 221 11.12 1.32 20.65
N ASP A 222 10.88 2.60 20.95
CA ASP A 222 9.80 3.01 21.84
C ASP A 222 8.45 2.68 21.20
N TRP A 223 8.26 3.03 19.92
CA TRP A 223 7.03 2.71 19.20
C TRP A 223 6.74 1.20 19.20
N VAL A 224 7.74 0.36 18.94
CA VAL A 224 7.60 -1.11 18.94
C VAL A 224 7.26 -1.65 20.34
N GLN A 225 7.80 -1.05 21.40
CA GLN A 225 7.49 -1.46 22.78
C GLN A 225 6.04 -1.18 23.20
N HIS A 226 5.38 -0.19 22.58
CA HIS A 226 3.97 0.14 22.85
C HIS A 226 2.96 -0.85 22.25
N HIS A 227 3.43 -1.83 21.48
CA HIS A 227 2.60 -2.84 20.82
C HIS A 227 2.93 -4.24 21.35
N ASP A 228 1.92 -5.11 21.41
CA ASP A 228 2.13 -6.53 21.75
C ASP A 228 2.88 -7.25 20.63
N VAL A 229 2.53 -6.96 19.37
CA VAL A 229 3.18 -7.47 18.15
C VAL A 229 3.25 -6.36 17.10
N CYS A 230 4.32 -6.34 16.31
CA CYS A 230 4.47 -5.47 15.15
C CYS A 230 4.60 -6.30 13.85
N LEU A 231 4.00 -5.80 12.76
CA LEU A 231 4.11 -6.34 11.40
C LEU A 231 4.74 -5.29 10.46
N LEU A 232 5.51 -5.77 9.49
CA LEU A 232 6.09 -4.95 8.41
C LEU A 232 5.47 -5.33 7.08
N LEU A 233 5.01 -4.35 6.30
CA LEU A 233 4.51 -4.53 4.94
C LEU A 233 5.42 -3.81 3.94
N THR A 234 5.79 -4.50 2.88
CA THR A 234 6.42 -3.92 1.68
C THR A 234 5.82 -4.57 0.43
N HIS A 235 6.10 -4.07 -0.76
CA HIS A 235 5.72 -4.79 -1.97
C HIS A 235 6.81 -5.78 -2.39
N GLN A 236 8.07 -5.34 -2.47
CA GLN A 236 9.20 -6.21 -2.75
C GLN A 236 9.86 -6.74 -1.48
N GLY A 237 10.39 -7.96 -1.56
CA GLY A 237 11.17 -8.59 -0.50
C GLY A 237 12.61 -8.06 -0.41
N PRO A 238 13.37 -8.46 0.64
CA PRO A 238 14.75 -8.02 0.83
C PRO A 238 15.74 -8.41 -0.29
N ASP A 239 15.41 -9.41 -1.11
CA ASP A 239 16.23 -9.87 -2.24
C ASP A 239 16.18 -8.92 -3.46
N TRP A 240 15.25 -7.97 -3.46
CA TRP A 240 15.18 -6.90 -4.47
C TRP A 240 16.01 -5.67 -4.11
N LEU A 241 16.48 -5.59 -2.86
CA LEU A 241 17.27 -4.47 -2.37
C LEU A 241 18.73 -4.61 -2.79
N THR A 242 19.43 -3.48 -2.97
CA THR A 242 20.89 -3.55 -3.13
C THR A 242 21.53 -4.26 -1.92
N PRO A 243 22.70 -4.90 -2.08
CA PRO A 243 23.38 -5.54 -0.96
C PRO A 243 23.59 -4.60 0.24
N GLU A 244 23.88 -3.32 -0.02
CA GLU A 244 24.04 -2.29 1.01
C GLU A 244 22.71 -1.97 1.71
N ALA A 245 21.62 -1.79 0.96
CA ALA A 245 20.30 -1.49 1.51
C ALA A 245 19.75 -2.70 2.28
N SER A 246 19.97 -3.92 1.80
CA SER A 246 19.61 -5.16 2.50
C SER A 246 20.34 -5.25 3.83
N LYS A 247 21.67 -5.07 3.84
CA LYS A 247 22.48 -5.06 5.07
C LYS A 247 22.08 -3.95 6.04
N HIS A 248 21.82 -2.75 5.54
CA HIS A 248 21.30 -1.62 6.33
C HIS A 248 19.94 -1.95 6.95
N GLY A 249 19.08 -2.63 6.19
CA GLY A 249 17.78 -3.09 6.65
C GLY A 249 17.85 -4.08 7.80
N GLU A 250 18.77 -5.04 7.73
CA GLU A 250 18.99 -6.06 8.76
C GLU A 250 19.38 -5.46 10.13
N SER A 251 19.92 -4.25 10.19
CA SER A 251 20.26 -3.58 11.47
C SER A 251 19.30 -2.44 11.82
N GLU A 252 18.93 -1.59 10.87
CA GLU A 252 18.26 -0.33 11.16
C GLU A 252 16.75 -0.33 10.88
N VAL A 253 16.27 -1.11 9.89
CA VAL A 253 14.86 -1.10 9.48
C VAL A 253 14.11 -2.24 10.14
N ALA A 254 14.51 -3.48 9.87
CA ALA A 254 13.86 -4.70 10.31
C ALA A 254 14.86 -5.69 10.95
N PRO A 255 15.57 -5.30 12.02
CA PRO A 255 16.41 -6.22 12.75
C PRO A 255 15.60 -7.36 13.34
N ALA A 256 16.26 -8.51 13.48
CA ALA A 256 15.67 -9.72 14.04
C ALA A 256 14.96 -9.43 15.37
N GLY A 257 13.69 -9.83 15.47
CA GLY A 257 12.85 -9.63 16.66
C GLY A 257 12.06 -8.32 16.70
N ARG A 258 12.29 -7.36 15.79
CA ARG A 258 11.50 -6.11 15.75
C ARG A 258 10.07 -6.34 15.25
N PHE A 259 9.93 -7.14 14.21
CA PHE A 259 8.65 -7.50 13.62
C PHE A 259 8.41 -9.00 13.78
N ALA A 260 7.17 -9.38 14.09
CA ALA A 260 6.78 -10.78 14.14
C ALA A 260 6.82 -11.42 12.74
N ALA A 261 6.41 -10.66 11.74
CA ALA A 261 6.48 -11.03 10.33
C ALA A 261 6.66 -9.81 9.43
N HIS A 262 7.35 -10.02 8.31
CA HIS A 262 7.45 -9.11 7.19
C HIS A 262 6.70 -9.72 6.00
N LEU A 263 5.60 -9.09 5.61
CA LEU A 263 4.72 -9.52 4.53
C LEU A 263 4.99 -8.70 3.26
N PHE A 264 5.10 -9.38 2.12
CA PHE A 264 5.32 -8.75 0.83
C PHE A 264 4.79 -9.60 -0.33
N GLY A 265 4.84 -9.09 -1.56
CA GLY A 265 4.36 -9.76 -2.76
C GLY A 265 5.40 -9.78 -3.88
N HIS A 266 5.03 -9.27 -5.05
CA HIS A 266 5.88 -9.00 -6.21
C HIS A 266 6.38 -10.23 -7.00
N GLN A 267 6.68 -11.35 -6.35
CA GLN A 267 7.11 -12.58 -7.06
C GLN A 267 5.93 -13.46 -7.52
N HIS A 268 4.69 -13.13 -7.10
CA HIS A 268 3.46 -13.84 -7.44
C HIS A 268 3.37 -15.30 -6.96
N GLU A 269 4.39 -15.84 -6.29
CA GLU A 269 4.43 -17.20 -5.75
C GLU A 269 4.36 -17.18 -4.23
N THR A 270 3.64 -18.15 -3.63
CA THR A 270 3.61 -18.32 -2.18
C THR A 270 4.96 -18.85 -1.70
N ASP A 271 5.62 -18.11 -0.81
CA ASP A 271 6.85 -18.59 -0.14
C ASP A 271 6.92 -18.08 1.30
N PHE A 272 7.16 -18.99 2.24
CA PHE A 272 7.27 -18.69 3.67
C PHE A 272 8.65 -19.11 4.17
N THR A 273 9.47 -18.12 4.54
CA THR A 273 10.82 -18.37 5.03
C THR A 273 11.04 -17.82 6.43
N SER A 274 11.53 -18.69 7.31
CA SER A 274 11.94 -18.34 8.68
C SER A 274 13.45 -18.52 8.80
N THR A 275 14.17 -17.42 9.02
CA THR A 275 15.64 -17.40 9.09
C THR A 275 16.11 -17.04 10.49
N SER A 276 17.04 -17.81 11.05
CA SER A 276 17.78 -17.45 12.28
C SER A 276 19.27 -17.40 11.96
N LYS A 277 19.94 -16.29 12.31
CA LYS A 277 21.39 -16.15 12.21
C LYS A 277 22.00 -16.22 13.62
N GLY A 278 22.67 -17.32 13.96
CA GLY A 278 23.32 -17.51 15.26
C GLY A 278 22.34 -17.71 16.42
N VAL A 279 22.53 -16.99 17.54
CA VAL A 279 21.63 -17.00 18.71
C VAL A 279 20.54 -15.91 18.59
N GLY A 280 20.41 -15.27 17.42
CA GLY A 280 19.47 -14.19 17.18
C GLY A 280 18.02 -14.66 17.04
N SER A 281 17.09 -13.73 17.26
CA SER A 281 15.65 -13.94 17.01
C SER A 281 15.38 -14.37 15.55
N ILE A 282 14.27 -15.05 15.34
CA ILE A 282 13.84 -15.50 14.01
C ILE A 282 13.30 -14.29 13.23
N VAL A 283 13.71 -14.15 11.98
CA VAL A 283 13.11 -13.26 10.98
C VAL A 283 12.17 -14.09 10.12
N ARG A 284 10.94 -13.61 9.91
CA ARG A 284 9.91 -14.28 9.12
C ARG A 284 9.54 -13.45 7.92
N HIS A 285 9.75 -14.00 6.74
CA HIS A 285 9.33 -13.43 5.47
C HIS A 285 8.13 -14.22 4.94
N ILE A 286 7.04 -13.52 4.68
CA ILE A 286 5.78 -14.09 4.19
C ILE A 286 5.51 -13.47 2.82
N GLN A 287 5.90 -14.17 1.77
CA GLN A 287 5.62 -13.77 0.39
C GLN A 287 4.22 -14.27 0.00
N GLY A 288 3.35 -13.33 -0.34
CA GLY A 288 1.99 -13.62 -0.78
C GLY A 288 1.98 -14.13 -2.22
N GLY A 289 1.20 -15.19 -2.46
CA GLY A 289 0.79 -15.56 -3.80
C GLY A 289 -0.07 -14.46 -4.42
N SER A 290 0.11 -14.21 -5.71
CA SER A 290 -0.64 -13.18 -6.43
C SER A 290 -2.11 -13.55 -6.53
N VAL A 291 -3.03 -12.68 -6.09
CA VAL A 291 -4.48 -12.93 -6.26
C VAL A 291 -4.82 -13.09 -7.73
N PHE A 292 -4.07 -12.39 -8.59
CA PHE A 292 -4.29 -12.38 -10.02
C PHE A 292 -2.98 -12.27 -10.83
N GLY A 293 -2.24 -13.38 -10.94
CA GLY A 293 -1.00 -13.44 -11.71
C GLY A 293 -1.23 -13.72 -13.21
N MET A 294 -0.30 -13.32 -14.07
CA MET A 294 -0.38 -13.70 -15.48
C MET A 294 -0.28 -15.22 -15.68
N GLU A 295 -1.29 -15.84 -16.31
CA GLU A 295 -1.29 -17.29 -16.59
C GLU A 295 -0.10 -17.73 -17.46
N LYS A 296 0.56 -16.80 -18.17
CA LYS A 296 1.84 -17.04 -18.85
C LYS A 296 2.76 -15.81 -18.75
N PHE A 297 3.97 -16.00 -18.24
CA PHE A 297 5.02 -14.97 -18.19
C PHE A 297 6.35 -15.47 -18.79
N GLY A 298 7.19 -14.53 -19.23
CA GLY A 298 8.48 -14.78 -19.88
C GLY A 298 8.46 -14.52 -21.39
N GLU A 299 9.64 -14.42 -22.00
CA GLU A 299 9.81 -14.46 -23.46
C GLU A 299 10.63 -15.70 -23.85
N PRO A 300 9.99 -16.75 -24.40
CA PRO A 300 8.56 -16.91 -24.67
C PRO A 300 7.73 -17.16 -23.39
N PRO A 301 6.42 -16.88 -23.39
CA PRO A 301 5.55 -16.94 -22.21
C PRO A 301 5.20 -18.40 -21.89
N THR A 302 6.09 -19.07 -21.15
CA THR A 302 6.02 -20.50 -20.82
C THR A 302 5.73 -20.77 -19.35
N LEU A 303 5.88 -19.77 -18.46
CA LEU A 303 5.69 -19.95 -17.02
C LEU A 303 4.23 -19.71 -16.63
N HIS A 304 3.58 -20.77 -16.15
CA HIS A 304 2.25 -20.70 -15.55
C HIS A 304 2.34 -20.12 -14.14
N ARG A 305 1.81 -18.92 -13.91
CA ARG A 305 1.74 -18.35 -12.56
C ARG A 305 0.49 -18.86 -11.85
N ALA A 306 0.63 -19.21 -10.57
CA ALA A 306 -0.48 -19.58 -9.70
C ALA A 306 -1.21 -18.32 -9.21
N HIS A 307 -2.53 -18.43 -9.01
CA HIS A 307 -3.30 -17.40 -8.33
C HIS A 307 -3.50 -17.82 -6.88
N GLY A 308 -3.42 -16.92 -5.92
CA GLY A 308 -3.50 -17.28 -4.50
C GLY A 308 -3.67 -16.10 -3.57
N TYR A 309 -3.84 -16.41 -2.29
CA TYR A 309 -3.81 -15.45 -1.21
C TYR A 309 -3.50 -16.19 0.08
N SER A 310 -3.28 -15.48 1.19
CA SER A 310 -3.12 -16.13 2.49
C SER A 310 -3.93 -15.45 3.58
N VAL A 311 -4.26 -16.22 4.60
CA VAL A 311 -4.81 -15.71 5.86
C VAL A 311 -3.75 -15.88 6.92
N GLY A 312 -3.56 -14.86 7.76
CA GLY A 312 -2.72 -14.98 8.94
C GLY A 312 -3.51 -14.76 10.21
N ARG A 313 -3.08 -15.44 11.27
CA ARG A 313 -3.65 -15.29 12.61
C ARG A 313 -2.56 -15.36 13.66
N ILE A 314 -2.59 -14.39 14.55
CA ILE A 314 -1.78 -14.35 15.76
C ILE A 314 -2.69 -14.63 16.95
N GLU A 315 -2.35 -15.63 17.75
CA GLU A 315 -3.08 -15.98 18.97
C GLU A 315 -2.25 -15.65 20.20
N PHE A 316 -2.84 -14.93 21.14
CA PHE A 316 -2.21 -14.50 22.39
C PHE A 316 -2.55 -15.48 23.51
N GLY A 317 -1.85 -16.61 23.54
CA GLY A 317 -2.00 -17.62 24.58
C GLY A 317 -1.54 -17.13 25.96
N PRO A 318 -1.80 -17.88 27.05
CA PRO A 318 -1.49 -17.45 28.41
C PRO A 318 0.01 -17.27 28.70
N ALA A 319 0.88 -17.99 27.97
CA ALA A 319 2.33 -17.90 28.11
C ALA A 319 3.02 -17.48 26.80
N GLU A 320 2.53 -17.99 25.67
CA GLU A 320 3.16 -17.82 24.36
C GLU A 320 2.19 -17.22 23.36
N THR A 321 2.73 -16.40 22.47
CA THR A 321 2.03 -15.87 21.31
C THR A 321 2.43 -16.70 20.09
N THR A 322 1.45 -17.17 19.33
CA THR A 322 1.67 -18.05 18.17
C THR A 322 1.18 -17.41 16.88
N LEU A 323 1.83 -17.74 15.78
CA LEU A 323 1.45 -17.36 14.41
C LEU A 323 1.03 -18.62 13.63
N ARG A 324 -0.03 -18.49 12.84
CA ARG A 324 -0.45 -19.48 11.85
C ARG A 324 -0.82 -18.81 10.54
N LEU A 325 -0.60 -19.52 9.43
CA LEU A 325 -0.92 -19.07 8.07
C LEU A 325 -1.78 -20.12 7.34
N TRP A 326 -2.76 -19.69 6.56
CA TRP A 326 -3.58 -20.54 5.68
C TRP A 326 -3.43 -20.04 4.24
N PRO A 327 -2.40 -20.52 3.50
CA PRO A 327 -2.23 -20.17 2.10
C PRO A 327 -3.25 -20.90 1.22
N ARG A 328 -3.76 -20.18 0.22
CA ARG A 328 -4.70 -20.68 -0.77
C ARG A 328 -4.14 -20.50 -2.17
N VAL A 329 -4.41 -21.48 -3.01
CA VAL A 329 -4.07 -21.47 -4.43
C VAL A 329 -5.30 -21.80 -5.27
N ALA A 330 -5.49 -21.08 -6.36
CA ALA A 330 -6.55 -21.33 -7.31
C ALA A 330 -6.19 -22.52 -8.19
N THR A 331 -7.18 -23.36 -8.45
CA THR A 331 -7.07 -24.47 -9.39
C THR A 331 -8.33 -24.54 -10.24
N ASN A 332 -8.17 -24.85 -11.52
CA ASN A 332 -9.28 -25.14 -12.43
C ASN A 332 -9.53 -26.65 -12.58
N LYS A 333 -8.76 -27.51 -11.90
CA LYS A 333 -8.84 -28.97 -12.05
C LYS A 333 -9.95 -29.57 -11.16
N PRO A 334 -10.84 -30.45 -11.66
CA PRO A 334 -10.83 -31.01 -13.00
C PRO A 334 -11.44 -30.12 -14.10
N ASN A 335 -12.39 -29.19 -13.82
CA ASN A 335 -12.97 -28.28 -14.84
C ASN A 335 -13.68 -27.03 -14.26
N ARG A 336 -13.38 -26.62 -13.01
CA ARG A 336 -13.99 -25.44 -12.38
C ARG A 336 -12.95 -24.75 -11.51
N TRP A 337 -12.89 -23.42 -11.63
CA TRP A 337 -12.10 -22.58 -10.74
C TRP A 337 -12.60 -22.66 -9.30
N ARG A 338 -11.67 -22.94 -8.39
CA ARG A 338 -11.84 -22.90 -6.93
C ARG A 338 -10.49 -22.58 -6.27
N PHE A 339 -10.51 -22.06 -5.06
CA PHE A 339 -9.32 -21.95 -4.24
C PHE A 339 -9.24 -23.14 -3.29
N ILE A 340 -8.08 -23.80 -3.25
CA ILE A 340 -7.77 -24.92 -2.34
C ILE A 340 -6.59 -24.54 -1.46
N SER A 341 -6.33 -25.30 -0.40
CA SER A 341 -5.13 -25.12 0.42
C SER A 341 -3.86 -25.35 -0.40
N ASP A 342 -2.85 -24.49 -0.24
CA ASP A 342 -1.59 -24.57 -0.96
C ASP A 342 -0.64 -25.61 -0.33
N GLN A 343 -0.98 -26.89 -0.49
CA GLN A 343 -0.19 -28.02 0.00
C GLN A 343 1.03 -28.34 -0.88
N GLU A 344 1.15 -27.70 -2.05
CA GLU A 344 2.28 -27.88 -2.95
C GLU A 344 3.49 -27.07 -2.47
N ASN A 345 3.26 -25.85 -1.97
CA ASN A 345 4.32 -24.96 -1.52
C ASN A 345 4.52 -24.97 0.01
N VAL A 346 3.51 -25.36 0.80
CA VAL A 346 3.53 -25.26 2.25
C VAL A 346 3.06 -26.54 2.92
N GLU A 347 3.74 -26.94 4.01
CA GLU A 347 3.28 -28.04 4.86
C GLU A 347 2.11 -27.59 5.75
N LEU A 348 0.95 -28.21 5.56
CA LEU A 348 -0.31 -27.80 6.21
C LEU A 348 -0.90 -28.91 7.09
N GLN A 349 -1.55 -28.48 8.16
CA GLN A 349 -2.35 -29.32 9.05
C GLN A 349 -3.72 -29.64 8.42
N ALA A 350 -4.51 -30.47 9.10
CA ALA A 350 -5.81 -30.92 8.59
C ALA A 350 -6.83 -29.79 8.35
N ASP A 351 -6.68 -28.65 9.04
CA ASP A 351 -7.50 -27.45 8.86
C ASP A 351 -6.96 -26.53 7.73
N GLY A 352 -5.96 -26.98 6.98
CA GLY A 352 -5.35 -26.23 5.89
C GLY A 352 -4.42 -25.09 6.33
N GLY A 353 -4.12 -24.98 7.62
CA GLY A 353 -3.19 -23.99 8.15
C GLY A 353 -1.83 -24.59 8.50
N THR A 354 -0.79 -23.76 8.59
CA THR A 354 0.50 -24.17 9.13
C THR A 354 0.37 -24.65 10.57
N ALA A 355 1.35 -25.40 11.06
CA ALA A 355 1.48 -25.63 12.50
C ALA A 355 1.65 -24.29 13.25
N PRO A 356 1.16 -24.17 14.50
CA PRO A 356 1.40 -22.98 15.32
C PRO A 356 2.90 -22.75 15.52
N GLU A 357 3.39 -21.58 15.13
CA GLU A 357 4.77 -21.17 15.36
C GLU A 357 4.84 -20.17 16.52
N VAL A 358 5.69 -20.41 17.52
CA VAL A 358 5.88 -19.48 18.64
C VAL A 358 6.66 -18.25 18.16
N ILE A 359 6.04 -17.08 18.24
CA ILE A 359 6.66 -15.81 17.83
C ILE A 359 7.23 -14.99 19.01
N GLY A 360 6.89 -15.38 20.24
CA GLY A 360 7.43 -14.79 21.46
C GLY A 360 6.56 -15.06 22.69
N PRO A 361 7.01 -14.62 23.88
CA PRO A 361 6.20 -14.69 25.09
C PRO A 361 5.02 -13.71 25.00
N THR A 362 3.86 -14.11 25.53
CA THR A 362 2.71 -13.21 25.59
C THR A 362 2.97 -12.10 26.60
N ARG A 363 2.95 -10.85 26.13
CA ARG A 363 3.10 -9.69 27.00
C ARG A 363 1.90 -9.61 27.95
N LYS A 364 2.15 -9.22 29.21
CA LYS A 364 1.06 -8.91 30.13
C LYS A 364 0.38 -7.64 29.68
N THR A 365 -0.94 -7.64 29.60
CA THR A 365 -1.72 -6.44 29.27
C THR A 365 -1.54 -5.43 30.40
N VAL A 366 -0.81 -4.35 30.12
CA VAL A 366 -0.79 -3.19 31.00
C VAL A 366 -2.06 -2.41 30.71
N ALA A 367 -2.91 -2.21 31.72
CA ALA A 367 -4.12 -1.42 31.55
C ALA A 367 -3.76 -0.01 31.07
N SER A 368 -3.91 0.24 29.76
CA SER A 368 -3.68 1.57 29.22
C SER A 368 -4.76 2.50 29.73
N ALA A 369 -4.37 3.50 30.52
CA ALA A 369 -5.27 4.57 30.93
C ALA A 369 -5.72 5.30 29.66
N ILE A 370 -6.96 5.10 29.26
CA ILE A 370 -7.57 5.79 28.11
C ILE A 370 -7.64 7.27 28.47
N VAL A 371 -6.61 8.04 28.09
CA VAL A 371 -6.71 9.49 28.03
C VAL A 371 -7.47 9.81 26.75
N LYS A 372 -8.79 9.98 26.86
CA LYS A 372 -9.59 10.53 25.75
C LYS A 372 -9.12 11.97 25.51
N PRO A 373 -8.59 12.32 24.32
CA PRO A 373 -8.45 13.72 23.98
C PRO A 373 -9.86 14.32 23.86
N THR A 374 -10.14 15.34 24.66
CA THR A 374 -11.38 16.12 24.55
C THR A 374 -11.24 17.00 23.30
N ILE A 375 -11.79 16.55 22.18
CA ILE A 375 -11.89 17.36 20.96
C ILE A 375 -13.15 18.22 21.08
N THR A 376 -12.96 19.50 21.36
CA THR A 376 -13.97 20.54 21.11
C THR A 376 -14.31 20.57 19.63
N THR A 377 -15.57 20.29 19.31
CA THR A 377 -16.15 20.37 17.96
C THR A 377 -16.25 21.84 17.50
N PRO A 378 -15.64 22.27 16.39
CA PRO A 378 -16.10 23.44 15.66
C PRO A 378 -17.27 23.06 14.76
N ALA A 379 -18.23 23.98 14.63
CA ALA A 379 -19.48 23.80 13.91
C ALA A 379 -19.31 23.32 12.46
N GLN A 380 -20.20 22.43 12.04
CA GLN A 380 -20.39 21.98 10.67
C GLN A 380 -20.59 23.17 9.72
N SER A 381 -19.68 23.36 8.78
CA SER A 381 -19.94 24.11 7.55
C SER A 381 -20.49 23.18 6.48
N ALA A 382 -21.50 23.66 5.76
CA ALA A 382 -22.29 22.93 4.79
C ALA A 382 -21.46 22.23 3.70
N SER A 383 -21.93 21.06 3.27
CA SER A 383 -21.40 20.29 2.14
C SER A 383 -21.28 21.14 0.87
N PRO A 384 -20.15 21.12 0.15
CA PRO A 384 -20.09 21.74 -1.16
C PRO A 384 -20.84 20.86 -2.18
N VAL A 385 -21.66 21.54 -2.98
CA VAL A 385 -22.37 21.03 -4.15
C VAL A 385 -21.36 20.38 -5.11
N ALA A 386 -21.72 19.23 -5.67
CA ALA A 386 -20.94 18.52 -6.68
C ALA A 386 -20.54 19.46 -7.83
N MET A 387 -19.25 19.72 -7.98
CA MET A 387 -18.70 20.49 -9.09
C MET A 387 -18.62 19.59 -10.34
N PRO A 388 -18.98 20.09 -11.53
CA PRO A 388 -18.82 19.33 -12.77
C PRO A 388 -17.34 19.02 -13.04
N HIS A 389 -17.08 17.85 -13.64
CA HIS A 389 -15.75 17.36 -14.00
C HIS A 389 -14.91 18.44 -14.70
N SER A 390 -13.77 18.80 -14.12
CA SER A 390 -12.81 19.73 -14.71
C SER A 390 -11.73 18.95 -15.47
N THR A 391 -11.49 19.30 -16.71
CA THR A 391 -10.34 18.80 -17.52
C THR A 391 -9.09 19.67 -17.33
N LEU A 392 -9.12 20.62 -16.39
CA LEU A 392 -8.01 21.50 -16.11
C LEU A 392 -6.94 20.79 -15.23
N PRO A 393 -5.64 21.04 -15.46
CA PRO A 393 -4.58 20.59 -14.57
C PRO A 393 -4.81 21.08 -13.13
N ALA A 394 -4.41 20.28 -12.13
CA ALA A 394 -4.60 20.59 -10.71
C ALA A 394 -4.17 22.02 -10.35
N ARG A 395 -5.03 22.71 -9.58
CA ARG A 395 -4.83 24.12 -9.19
C ARG A 395 -3.53 24.27 -8.39
N ARG A 396 -2.63 25.11 -8.88
CA ARG A 396 -1.37 25.46 -8.20
C ARG A 396 -1.57 26.72 -7.38
N SER A 397 -0.74 26.95 -6.36
CA SER A 397 -0.77 28.22 -5.62
C SER A 397 -0.43 29.39 -6.54
N PHE A 398 -1.37 30.32 -6.69
CA PHE A 398 -1.23 31.52 -7.54
C PHE A 398 -1.29 32.77 -6.65
N PHE A 399 -0.29 33.66 -6.78
CA PHE A 399 -0.17 34.83 -5.90
C PHE A 399 -0.06 36.11 -6.73
N GLY A 400 -0.79 37.14 -6.31
CA GLY A 400 -0.82 38.44 -6.97
C GLY A 400 -1.74 38.48 -8.20
N ARG A 401 -1.61 39.50 -9.05
CA ARG A 401 -2.39 39.68 -10.30
C ARG A 401 -3.92 39.79 -10.13
N GLY A 402 -4.41 40.13 -8.93
CA GLY A 402 -5.86 40.24 -8.64
C GLY A 402 -6.62 41.18 -9.60
N LYS A 403 -6.03 42.30 -10.00
CA LYS A 403 -6.62 43.22 -11.00
C LYS A 403 -6.80 42.59 -12.39
N ASP A 404 -5.90 41.68 -12.77
CA ASP A 404 -6.00 40.97 -14.04
C ASP A 404 -7.07 39.88 -13.97
N LEU A 405 -7.15 39.15 -12.84
CA LEU A 405 -8.22 38.19 -12.59
C LEU A 405 -9.59 38.86 -12.62
N GLU A 406 -9.78 39.96 -11.87
CA GLU A 406 -11.03 40.75 -11.87
C GLU A 406 -11.41 41.22 -13.29
N ARG A 407 -10.41 41.55 -14.11
CA ARG A 407 -10.65 41.93 -15.50
C ARG A 407 -11.06 40.74 -16.36
N ILE A 408 -10.42 39.58 -16.19
CA ILE A 408 -10.73 38.35 -16.91
C ILE A 408 -12.14 37.84 -16.52
N THR A 409 -12.46 37.79 -15.23
CA THR A 409 -13.75 37.30 -14.72
C THR A 409 -14.93 38.01 -15.34
N LYS A 410 -14.83 39.33 -15.61
CA LYS A 410 -15.90 40.10 -16.28
C LYS A 410 -16.27 39.54 -17.66
N TRP A 411 -15.31 39.00 -18.40
CA TRP A 411 -15.52 38.42 -19.73
C TRP A 411 -15.94 36.94 -19.68
N LEU A 412 -15.77 36.28 -18.53
CA LEU A 412 -16.17 34.89 -18.30
C LEU A 412 -17.57 34.77 -17.67
N LEU A 413 -18.22 35.91 -17.40
CA LEU A 413 -19.58 35.93 -16.87
C LEU A 413 -20.58 35.39 -17.90
N PRO A 414 -21.63 34.66 -17.49
CA PRO A 414 -22.63 34.09 -18.41
C PRO A 414 -23.36 35.12 -19.28
N GLU A 415 -23.42 36.38 -18.84
CA GLU A 415 -24.03 37.47 -19.60
C GLU A 415 -23.14 38.01 -20.73
N ASP A 416 -21.84 37.72 -20.69
CA ASP A 416 -20.90 38.10 -21.73
C ASP A 416 -21.01 37.17 -22.93
N ARG A 417 -21.17 37.74 -24.13
CA ARG A 417 -21.36 36.98 -25.38
C ARG A 417 -20.07 36.79 -26.18
N SER A 418 -18.92 37.10 -25.60
CA SER A 418 -17.63 36.89 -26.24
C SER A 418 -17.32 35.39 -26.36
N TRP A 419 -16.70 35.00 -27.47
CA TRP A 419 -16.45 33.58 -27.79
C TRP A 419 -15.07 33.09 -27.32
N GLY A 420 -14.23 34.00 -26.82
CA GLY A 420 -12.90 33.69 -26.34
C GLY A 420 -12.15 34.92 -25.84
N LEU A 421 -11.21 34.69 -24.94
CA LEU A 421 -10.36 35.70 -24.35
C LEU A 421 -8.90 35.41 -24.71
N VAL A 422 -8.19 36.42 -25.21
CA VAL A 422 -6.75 36.31 -25.52
C VAL A 422 -5.96 37.05 -24.44
N ILE A 423 -5.05 36.32 -23.77
CA ILE A 423 -4.09 36.88 -22.82
C ILE A 423 -2.75 37.00 -23.53
N ASP A 424 -2.34 38.23 -23.86
CA ASP A 424 -1.09 38.52 -24.56
C ASP A 424 -0.06 39.20 -23.64
N GLY A 425 1.22 39.05 -23.97
CA GLY A 425 2.35 39.69 -23.31
C GLY A 425 3.67 38.91 -23.48
N PRO A 426 4.79 39.45 -22.98
CA PRO A 426 6.11 38.81 -23.06
C PRO A 426 6.16 37.37 -22.53
N GLY A 427 7.12 36.58 -22.99
CA GLY A 427 7.39 35.23 -22.46
C GLY A 427 7.75 35.27 -20.96
N GLY A 428 7.41 34.20 -20.22
CA GLY A 428 7.80 34.06 -18.81
C GLY A 428 6.94 34.80 -17.77
N ILE A 429 5.93 35.59 -18.18
CA ILE A 429 5.10 36.39 -17.26
C ILE A 429 3.93 35.63 -16.60
N GLY A 430 3.88 34.30 -16.74
CA GLY A 430 2.85 33.46 -16.12
C GLY A 430 1.46 33.53 -16.78
N LYS A 431 1.37 33.77 -18.11
CA LYS A 431 0.08 33.86 -18.83
C LYS A 431 -0.76 32.59 -18.70
N THR A 432 -0.14 31.41 -18.87
CA THR A 432 -0.83 30.12 -18.73
C THR A 432 -1.33 29.89 -17.31
N ALA A 433 -0.54 30.27 -16.30
CA ALA A 433 -0.97 30.17 -14.90
C ALA A 433 -2.15 31.10 -14.59
N LEU A 434 -2.13 32.32 -15.13
CA LEU A 434 -3.25 33.27 -15.00
C LEU A 434 -4.52 32.78 -15.71
N ALA A 435 -4.38 32.16 -16.89
CA ALA A 435 -5.50 31.58 -17.63
C ALA A 435 -6.14 30.40 -16.86
N LEU A 436 -5.31 29.52 -16.31
CA LEU A 436 -5.77 28.39 -15.49
C LEU A 436 -6.45 28.87 -14.22
N GLU A 437 -5.85 29.84 -13.52
CA GLU A 437 -6.42 30.39 -12.29
C GLU A 437 -7.76 31.10 -12.54
N ALA A 438 -7.94 31.74 -13.69
CA ALA A 438 -9.21 32.36 -14.06
C ALA A 438 -10.29 31.36 -14.51
N ALA A 439 -9.91 30.14 -14.87
CA ALA A 439 -10.81 29.08 -15.32
C ALA A 439 -11.30 28.17 -14.18
N TYR A 440 -10.63 28.22 -13.02
CA TYR A 440 -11.10 27.69 -11.75
C TYR A 440 -12.10 28.64 -11.09
#